data_AF-A0A176RYN3-F1
#
_entry.id   AF-A0A176RYN3-F1
#
_cell.length_a   1.000
_cell.length_b   1.000
_cell.length_c   1.000
_cell.angle_alpha   90.00
_cell.angle_beta   90.00
_cell.angle_gamma   90.00
#
_symmetry.space_group_name_H-M   'P 1'
#
loop_
_entity.id
_entity.type
_entity.pdbx_description
1 polymer ?
#
loop_
_entity_poly.entity_id
_entity_poly.type
_entity_poly.pdbx_seq_one_letter_code
_entity_poly.pdbx_strand_id
1 'polypeptide(L)'
;PEEGDYLGTEVTLLESRTDGTPHYHALVQFAEGEPSSPQLVPVSVKGVNIEFTANYIGIMDVKFVGYVTEDSLKGSFSGLEGEVILPRGNSIWQSDPKTDDVISKETERCMEENTYTTAGTIVCLDKEYKAWDSELNRLYNKLRSKLGQKARMALKKAQLKWIEQRNLEFALIDAILHGPGFEGTMWGPIRIETK
;
A
#
# COMPACT_ATOMS: atom_id res chain seq x y z
N PRO A 1 -0.45 -18.44 -9.13
CA PRO A 1 -0.13 -17.18 -8.43
C PRO A 1 0.92 -16.42 -9.24
N GLU A 2 0.49 -15.36 -9.92
CA GLU A 2 1.40 -14.45 -10.61
C GLU A 2 2.07 -13.53 -9.58
N GLU A 3 3.27 -13.08 -9.90
CA GLU A 3 4.14 -12.29 -9.04
C GLU A 3 3.48 -10.91 -8.79
N GLY A 4 2.64 -10.81 -7.76
CA GLY A 4 1.85 -9.61 -7.44
C GLY A 4 0.59 -9.86 -6.60
N ASP A 5 0.14 -11.11 -6.47
CA ASP A 5 -1.04 -11.44 -5.64
C ASP A 5 -0.70 -11.35 -4.14
N TYR A 6 -1.23 -10.33 -3.45
CA TYR A 6 -1.19 -10.28 -1.99
C TYR A 6 -2.19 -11.29 -1.43
N LEU A 7 -1.68 -12.41 -0.90
CA LEU A 7 -2.43 -13.29 -0.02
C LEU A 7 -2.32 -12.77 1.41
N GLY A 8 -3.45 -12.40 2.01
CA GLY A 8 -3.46 -11.75 3.31
C GLY A 8 -4.72 -12.03 4.12
N THR A 9 -4.59 -11.99 5.45
CA THR A 9 -5.73 -12.01 6.36
C THR A 9 -5.45 -11.00 7.47
N GLU A 10 -6.39 -10.10 7.69
CA GLU A 10 -6.38 -9.19 8.84
C GLU A 10 -7.50 -9.57 9.81
N VAL A 11 -7.18 -9.61 11.10
CA VAL A 11 -8.14 -9.84 12.18
C VAL A 11 -7.92 -8.78 13.25
N THR A 12 -8.90 -7.89 13.41
CA THR A 12 -8.92 -6.92 14.52
C THR A 12 -9.91 -7.37 15.57
N LEU A 13 -9.43 -7.66 16.79
CA LEU A 13 -10.27 -8.02 17.93
C LEU A 13 -10.78 -6.75 18.62
N LEU A 14 -12.10 -6.66 18.76
CA LEU A 14 -12.81 -5.55 19.37
C LEU A 14 -13.55 -6.02 20.62
N GLU A 15 -13.43 -5.29 21.71
CA GLU A 15 -14.26 -5.46 22.91
C GLU A 15 -15.34 -4.38 22.91
N SER A 16 -16.59 -4.79 23.02
CA SER A 16 -17.70 -3.90 23.38
C SER A 16 -18.25 -4.29 24.74
N ARG A 17 -18.90 -3.35 25.42
CA ARG A 17 -19.53 -3.58 26.72
C ARG A 17 -21.00 -3.24 26.64
N THR A 18 -21.85 -4.17 27.04
CA THR A 18 -23.29 -3.97 27.16
C THR A 18 -23.68 -4.38 28.57
N ASP A 19 -24.24 -3.43 29.34
CA ASP A 19 -24.63 -3.63 30.74
C ASP A 19 -23.52 -4.22 31.63
N GLY A 20 -22.27 -3.81 31.38
CA GLY A 20 -21.09 -4.29 32.12
C GLY A 20 -20.58 -5.67 31.70
N THR A 21 -21.28 -6.36 30.79
CA THR A 21 -20.85 -7.64 30.22
C THR A 21 -19.97 -7.40 28.99
N PRO A 22 -18.76 -7.99 28.92
CA PRO A 22 -17.90 -7.88 27.75
C PRO A 22 -18.41 -8.76 26.61
N HIS A 23 -18.48 -8.19 25.42
CA HIS A 23 -18.76 -8.87 24.17
C HIS A 23 -17.56 -8.69 23.23
N TYR A 24 -17.12 -9.77 22.62
CA TYR A 24 -15.97 -9.75 21.72
C TYR A 24 -16.43 -9.94 20.28
N HIS A 25 -15.88 -9.12 19.40
CA HIS A 25 -16.08 -9.21 17.95
C HIS A 25 -14.73 -9.23 17.26
N ALA A 26 -14.67 -9.86 16.08
CA ALA A 26 -13.54 -9.80 15.19
C ALA A 26 -13.98 -9.08 13.92
N LEU A 27 -13.24 -8.04 13.53
CA LEU A 27 -13.30 -7.51 12.19
C LEU A 27 -12.30 -8.31 11.34
N VAL A 28 -12.81 -9.13 10.43
CA VAL A 28 -12.03 -10.06 9.61
C VAL A 28 -12.05 -9.61 8.16
N GLN A 29 -10.89 -9.57 7.52
CA GLN A 29 -10.75 -9.24 6.11
C GLN A 29 -9.77 -10.20 5.43
N PHE A 30 -10.19 -10.81 4.33
CA PHE A 30 -9.37 -11.71 3.53
C PHE A 30 -8.92 -11.02 2.24
N ALA A 31 -7.75 -11.37 1.72
CA ALA A 31 -7.26 -10.92 0.42
C ALA A 31 -6.65 -12.09 -0.35
N GLU A 32 -7.16 -12.32 -1.56
CA GLU A 32 -6.56 -13.19 -2.59
C GLU A 32 -6.41 -12.35 -3.86
N GLY A 33 -5.40 -11.47 -3.89
CA GLY A 33 -5.23 -10.46 -4.94
C GLY A 33 -5.86 -9.11 -4.55
N GLU A 34 -7.19 -9.05 -4.41
CA GLU A 34 -7.91 -7.87 -3.90
C GLU A 34 -8.53 -8.11 -2.51
N PRO A 35 -8.52 -7.12 -1.60
CA PRO A 35 -9.14 -7.27 -0.28
C PRO A 35 -10.67 -7.36 -0.37
N SER A 36 -11.25 -8.38 0.28
CA SER A 36 -12.69 -8.48 0.45
C SER A 36 -13.22 -7.35 1.33
N SER A 37 -14.54 -7.12 1.34
CA SER A 37 -15.14 -6.25 2.35
C SER A 37 -14.87 -6.81 3.76
N PRO A 38 -14.51 -5.96 4.74
CA PRO A 38 -14.38 -6.38 6.14
C PRO A 38 -15.69 -6.91 6.71
N GLN A 39 -15.60 -7.97 7.52
CA GLN A 39 -16.74 -8.64 8.14
C GLN A 39 -16.63 -8.54 9.65
N LEU A 40 -17.67 -8.02 10.31
CA LEU A 40 -17.75 -8.00 11.77
C LEU A 40 -18.45 -9.27 12.27
N VAL A 41 -17.71 -10.15 12.94
CA VAL A 41 -18.21 -11.46 13.40
C VAL A 41 -18.09 -11.59 14.92
N PRO A 42 -19.03 -12.30 15.58
CA PRO A 42 -18.95 -12.55 17.02
C PRO A 42 -17.80 -13.51 17.34
N VAL A 43 -17.13 -13.29 18.47
CA VAL A 43 -16.01 -14.12 18.94
C VAL A 43 -16.38 -14.79 20.26
N SER A 44 -16.22 -16.11 20.31
CA SER A 44 -16.31 -16.89 21.54
C SER A 44 -14.92 -16.97 22.17
N VAL A 45 -14.80 -16.55 23.43
CA VAL A 45 -13.52 -16.44 24.15
C VAL A 45 -13.53 -17.36 25.38
N LYS A 46 -12.48 -18.17 25.53
CA LYS A 46 -12.24 -19.02 26.70
C LYS A 46 -10.78 -18.92 27.15
N GLY A 47 -10.52 -17.99 28.05
CA GLY A 47 -9.16 -17.63 28.46
C GLY A 47 -8.45 -16.93 27.30
N VAL A 48 -7.33 -17.49 26.85
CA VAL A 48 -6.61 -17.00 25.66
C VAL A 48 -7.12 -17.61 24.36
N ASN A 49 -7.96 -18.64 24.42
CA ASN A 49 -8.48 -19.30 23.23
C ASN A 49 -9.65 -18.51 22.66
N ILE A 50 -9.68 -18.37 21.34
CA ILE A 50 -10.76 -17.71 20.62
C ILE A 50 -11.24 -18.58 19.46
N GLU A 51 -12.52 -18.45 19.16
CA GLU A 51 -13.14 -19.03 17.97
C GLU A 51 -14.13 -18.05 17.35
N PHE A 52 -14.19 -18.03 16.02
CA PHE A 52 -15.17 -17.28 15.25
C PHE A 52 -15.36 -17.91 13.88
N THR A 53 -16.43 -17.55 13.20
CA THR A 53 -16.71 -17.99 11.83
C THR A 53 -16.78 -16.76 10.93
N ALA A 54 -16.08 -16.79 9.80
CA ALA A 54 -16.09 -15.73 8.80
C ALA A 54 -16.35 -16.32 7.41
N ASN A 55 -16.85 -15.51 6.49
CA ASN A 55 -17.09 -15.92 5.11
C ASN A 55 -15.80 -15.78 4.29
N TYR A 56 -15.41 -16.84 3.59
CA TYR A 56 -14.23 -16.83 2.72
C TYR A 56 -14.67 -16.96 1.26
N ILE A 57 -14.03 -16.22 0.37
CA ILE A 57 -14.36 -16.28 -1.05
C ILE A 57 -14.05 -17.70 -1.57
N GLY A 58 -15.03 -18.36 -2.19
CA GLY A 58 -14.91 -19.76 -2.63
C GLY A 58 -15.19 -20.83 -1.57
N ILE A 59 -15.18 -20.49 -0.27
CA ILE A 59 -15.52 -21.39 0.84
C ILE A 59 -16.48 -20.65 1.79
N MET A 60 -17.79 -20.94 1.70
CA MET A 60 -18.85 -20.15 2.34
C MET A 60 -18.56 -19.77 3.80
N ASP A 61 -18.28 -20.71 4.69
CA ASP A 61 -18.01 -20.42 6.10
C ASP A 61 -16.74 -21.12 6.55
N VAL A 62 -15.75 -20.34 6.98
CA VAL A 62 -14.51 -20.83 7.59
C VAL A 62 -14.50 -20.52 9.09
N LYS A 63 -14.29 -21.55 9.90
CA LYS A 63 -14.16 -21.42 11.36
C LYS A 63 -12.70 -21.25 11.74
N PHE A 64 -12.37 -20.13 12.37
CA PHE A 64 -11.09 -19.94 13.03
C PHE A 64 -11.12 -20.58 14.42
N VAL A 65 -10.08 -21.33 14.77
CA VAL A 65 -9.81 -21.80 16.13
C VAL A 65 -8.36 -21.50 16.45
N GLY A 66 -8.12 -20.78 17.54
CA GLY A 66 -6.79 -20.33 17.89
C GLY A 66 -6.69 -19.73 19.28
N TYR A 67 -5.58 -19.06 19.52
CA TYR A 67 -5.30 -18.40 20.79
C TYR A 67 -4.50 -17.10 20.60
N VAL A 68 -4.77 -16.15 21.49
CA VAL A 68 -4.08 -14.87 21.55
C VAL A 68 -2.85 -14.99 22.43
N THR A 69 -1.73 -14.47 21.94
CA THR A 69 -0.49 -14.25 22.69
C THR A 69 -0.25 -12.76 22.84
N GLU A 70 0.81 -12.37 23.57
CA GLU A 70 1.20 -10.96 23.72
C GLU A 70 1.41 -10.28 22.36
N ASP A 71 2.09 -10.99 21.45
CA ASP A 71 2.56 -10.43 20.17
C ASP A 71 1.83 -10.95 18.93
N SER A 72 0.94 -11.93 19.06
CA SER A 72 0.29 -12.54 17.89
C SER A 72 -1.01 -13.26 18.20
N LEU A 73 -1.86 -13.40 17.18
CA LEU A 73 -2.96 -14.36 17.14
C LEU A 73 -2.52 -15.58 16.32
N LYS A 74 -2.61 -16.77 16.91
CA LYS A 74 -2.20 -18.04 16.27
C LYS A 74 -3.37 -19.00 16.18
N GLY A 75 -3.50 -19.73 15.09
CA GLY A 75 -4.59 -20.71 14.95
C GLY A 75 -4.70 -21.25 13.54
N SER A 76 -5.87 -21.82 13.22
CA SER A 76 -6.15 -22.39 11.90
C SER A 76 -7.59 -22.09 11.49
N PHE A 77 -7.81 -21.90 10.19
CA PHE A 77 -9.15 -21.85 9.60
C PHE A 77 -9.54 -23.23 9.09
N SER A 78 -10.77 -23.66 9.39
CA SER A 78 -11.29 -24.92 8.86
C SER A 78 -11.36 -24.87 7.33
N GLY A 79 -10.75 -25.85 6.66
CA GLY A 79 -10.77 -25.95 5.20
C GLY A 79 -9.69 -25.14 4.48
N LEU A 80 -8.88 -24.36 5.20
CA LEU A 80 -7.65 -23.76 4.70
C LEU A 80 -6.45 -24.55 5.25
N GLU A 81 -5.46 -24.84 4.41
CA GLU A 81 -4.27 -25.56 4.84
C GLU A 81 -3.30 -24.64 5.60
N GLY A 82 -2.79 -25.13 6.74
CA GLY A 82 -1.71 -24.48 7.49
C GLY A 82 -2.13 -23.77 8.77
N GLU A 83 -1.14 -23.39 9.56
CA GLU A 83 -1.29 -22.54 10.73
C GLU A 83 -1.16 -21.07 10.31
N VAL A 84 -2.09 -20.24 10.78
CA VAL A 84 -2.06 -18.79 10.60
C VAL A 84 -1.42 -18.18 11.83
N ILE A 85 -0.39 -17.36 11.61
CA ILE A 85 0.27 -16.54 12.63
C ILE A 85 0.10 -15.08 12.22
N LEU A 86 -0.77 -14.36 12.93
CA LEU A 86 -1.05 -12.95 12.71
C LEU A 86 -0.32 -12.13 13.78
N PRO A 87 0.83 -11.50 13.47
CA PRO A 87 1.51 -10.63 14.42
C PRO A 87 0.65 -9.41 14.75
N ARG A 88 0.73 -8.94 16.00
CA ARG A 88 0.09 -7.70 16.44
C ARG A 88 0.75 -6.52 15.71
N GLY A 89 -0.05 -5.67 15.08
CA GLY A 89 0.43 -4.55 14.30
C GLY A 89 -0.68 -3.56 13.95
N ASN A 90 -0.31 -2.51 13.21
CA ASN A 90 -1.30 -1.66 12.57
C ASN A 90 -1.95 -2.41 11.41
N SER A 91 -3.16 -2.01 11.04
CA SER A 91 -3.82 -2.52 9.83
C SER A 91 -2.87 -2.39 8.65
N ILE A 92 -2.72 -3.47 7.89
CA ILE A 92 -1.92 -3.46 6.66
C ILE A 92 -2.67 -2.78 5.52
N TRP A 93 -3.99 -2.58 5.68
CA TRP A 93 -4.90 -1.98 4.70
C TRP A 93 -5.18 -0.51 4.95
N GLN A 94 -4.82 0.00 6.13
CA GLN A 94 -4.69 1.45 6.32
C GLN A 94 -3.31 1.83 5.80
N SER A 95 -3.25 2.81 4.89
CA SER A 95 -1.98 3.42 4.52
C SER A 95 -1.23 3.77 5.79
N ASP A 96 0.01 3.31 5.91
CA ASP A 96 0.83 3.60 7.08
C ASP A 96 0.93 5.15 7.16
N PRO A 97 0.50 5.81 8.26
CA PRO A 97 0.61 7.27 8.38
C PRO A 97 2.08 7.74 8.28
N LYS A 98 3.04 6.82 8.40
CA LYS A 98 4.47 7.04 8.17
C LYS A 98 4.87 7.05 6.69
N THR A 99 4.02 6.60 5.77
CA THR A 99 4.29 6.52 4.33
C THR A 99 3.59 7.58 3.50
N ASP A 100 2.82 8.49 4.10
CA ASP A 100 2.59 9.78 3.47
C ASP A 100 3.91 10.56 3.57
N ASP A 101 4.76 10.36 2.57
CA ASP A 101 6.02 11.07 2.45
C ASP A 101 5.76 12.58 2.48
N VAL A 102 6.69 13.34 3.05
CA VAL A 102 6.57 14.80 3.19
C VAL A 102 6.25 15.45 1.86
N ILE A 103 6.79 14.91 0.76
CA ILE A 103 6.54 15.37 -0.61
C ILE A 103 5.05 15.26 -0.99
N SER A 104 4.39 14.15 -0.65
CA SER A 104 2.96 13.96 -0.95
C SER A 104 2.08 14.93 -0.15
N LYS A 105 2.37 15.14 1.15
CA LYS A 105 1.64 16.12 1.98
C LYS A 105 1.82 17.55 1.47
N GLU A 106 3.03 17.90 1.05
CA GLU A 106 3.29 19.22 0.45
C GLU A 106 2.55 19.41 -0.88
N THR A 107 2.38 18.32 -1.63
CA THR A 107 1.63 18.32 -2.89
C THR A 107 0.14 18.52 -2.65
N GLU A 108 -0.45 17.81 -1.69
CA GLU A 108 -1.85 17.99 -1.29
C GLU A 108 -2.12 19.43 -0.86
N ARG A 109 -1.27 19.99 0.03
CA ARG A 109 -1.36 21.40 0.42
C ARG A 109 -1.26 22.34 -0.78
N CYS A 110 -0.36 22.06 -1.72
CA CYS A 110 -0.24 22.86 -2.94
C CYS A 110 -1.55 22.80 -3.76
N MET A 111 -2.17 21.62 -3.90
CA MET A 111 -3.42 21.47 -4.65
C MET A 111 -4.57 22.24 -3.99
N GLU A 112 -4.67 22.23 -2.66
CA GLU A 112 -5.63 23.01 -1.89
C GLU A 112 -5.46 24.52 -2.12
N GLU A 113 -4.22 25.03 -2.02
CA GLU A 113 -3.89 26.44 -2.25
C GLU A 113 -4.22 26.89 -3.69
N ASN A 114 -4.13 25.98 -4.65
CA ASN A 114 -4.41 26.24 -6.07
C ASN A 114 -5.83 25.84 -6.50
N THR A 115 -6.73 25.67 -5.53
CA THR A 115 -8.17 25.42 -5.68
C THR A 115 -8.53 24.29 -6.64
N TYR A 116 -7.63 23.30 -6.79
CA TYR A 116 -7.83 22.14 -7.66
C TYR A 116 -8.12 22.47 -9.13
N THR A 117 -7.69 23.64 -9.61
CA THR A 117 -7.77 23.97 -11.04
C THR A 117 -6.77 23.11 -11.82
N THR A 118 -7.06 22.75 -13.07
CA THR A 118 -6.14 21.90 -13.86
C THR A 118 -4.75 22.54 -14.03
N ALA A 119 -4.69 23.86 -14.22
CA ALA A 119 -3.43 24.58 -14.30
C ALA A 119 -2.68 24.55 -12.95
N GLY A 120 -3.40 24.72 -11.84
CA GLY A 120 -2.87 24.57 -10.49
C GLY A 120 -2.34 23.17 -10.20
N THR A 121 -3.09 22.13 -10.57
CA THR A 121 -2.69 20.73 -10.46
C THR A 121 -1.38 20.47 -11.22
N ILE A 122 -1.24 20.97 -12.45
CA ILE A 122 0.00 20.81 -13.23
C ILE A 122 1.19 21.47 -12.49
N VAL A 123 1.00 22.67 -11.94
CA VAL A 123 2.05 23.35 -11.17
C VAL A 123 2.46 22.57 -9.91
N CYS A 124 1.49 22.00 -9.20
CA CYS A 124 1.77 21.25 -7.98
C CYS A 124 2.44 19.91 -8.26
N LEU A 125 1.99 19.19 -9.27
CA LEU A 125 2.61 17.92 -9.68
C LEU A 125 4.01 18.13 -10.28
N ASP A 126 4.28 19.26 -10.95
CA ASP A 126 5.66 19.63 -11.38
C ASP A 126 6.58 19.85 -10.18
N LYS A 127 6.09 20.50 -9.11
CA LYS A 127 6.84 20.63 -7.85
C LYS A 127 7.07 19.27 -7.21
N GLU A 128 6.05 18.41 -7.17
CA GLU A 128 6.13 17.06 -6.65
C GLU A 128 7.20 16.24 -7.38
N TYR A 129 7.18 16.25 -8.72
CA TYR A 129 8.16 15.57 -9.55
C TYR A 129 9.59 16.01 -9.24
N LYS A 130 9.83 17.33 -9.12
CA LYS A 130 11.15 17.88 -8.76
C LYS A 130 11.61 17.43 -7.37
N ALA A 131 10.70 17.36 -6.41
CA ALA A 131 11.00 16.88 -5.08
C ALA A 131 11.38 15.39 -5.10
N TRP A 132 10.65 14.56 -5.84
CA TRP A 132 10.98 13.15 -6.02
C TRP A 132 12.30 12.91 -6.74
N ASP A 133 12.63 13.70 -7.78
CA ASP A 133 13.92 13.61 -8.46
C ASP A 133 15.08 14.00 -7.51
N SER A 134 14.89 15.02 -6.69
CA SER A 134 15.85 15.41 -5.64
C SER A 134 16.05 14.29 -4.61
N GLU A 135 14.95 13.67 -4.15
CA GLU A 135 15.00 12.58 -3.18
C GLU A 135 15.66 11.33 -3.75
N LEU A 136 15.37 10.98 -5.00
CA LEU A 136 16.05 9.92 -5.74
C LEU A 136 17.56 10.18 -5.78
N ASN A 137 17.98 11.39 -6.13
CA ASN A 137 19.39 11.78 -6.17
C ASN A 137 20.05 11.72 -4.78
N ARG A 138 19.32 12.11 -3.73
CA ARG A 138 19.78 12.01 -2.33
C ARG A 138 20.01 10.56 -1.92
N LEU A 139 19.05 9.67 -2.19
CA LEU A 139 19.13 8.25 -1.87
C LEU A 139 20.22 7.54 -2.69
N TYR A 140 20.33 7.85 -3.98
CA TYR A 140 21.42 7.37 -4.83
C TYR A 140 22.79 7.73 -4.22
N ASN A 141 23.00 8.98 -3.83
CA ASN A 141 24.25 9.42 -3.21
C ASN A 141 24.51 8.75 -1.85
N LYS A 142 23.47 8.59 -1.02
CA LYS A 142 23.55 7.91 0.27
C LYS A 142 23.88 6.43 0.14
N LEU A 143 23.34 5.74 -0.86
CA LEU A 143 23.70 4.36 -1.16
C LEU A 143 25.13 4.28 -1.69
N ARG A 144 25.46 5.10 -2.68
CA ARG A 144 26.77 5.13 -3.35
C ARG A 144 27.94 5.34 -2.37
N SER A 145 27.76 6.14 -1.32
CA SER A 145 28.77 6.39 -0.29
C SER A 145 29.05 5.18 0.61
N LYS A 146 28.07 4.28 0.79
CA LYS A 146 28.20 3.06 1.58
C LYS A 146 28.80 1.87 0.82
N LEU A 147 28.88 1.96 -0.52
CA LEU A 147 29.33 0.87 -1.38
C LEU A 147 30.85 0.91 -1.64
N GLY A 148 31.45 -0.27 -1.73
CA GLY A 148 32.81 -0.48 -2.26
C GLY A 148 32.90 -0.22 -3.78
N GLN A 149 34.12 -0.10 -4.31
CA GLN A 149 34.38 0.38 -5.68
C GLN A 149 33.62 -0.37 -6.78
N LYS A 150 33.63 -1.72 -6.75
CA LYS A 150 32.95 -2.56 -7.76
C LYS A 150 31.43 -2.31 -7.76
N ALA A 151 30.80 -2.35 -6.59
CA ALA A 151 29.37 -2.11 -6.45
C ALA A 151 29.00 -0.67 -6.80
N ARG A 152 29.85 0.31 -6.46
CA ARG A 152 29.66 1.72 -6.82
C ARG A 152 29.63 1.95 -8.33
N MET A 153 30.52 1.28 -9.07
CA MET A 153 30.54 1.35 -10.54
C MET A 153 29.30 0.68 -11.15
N ALA A 154 28.90 -0.48 -10.61
CA ALA A 154 27.69 -1.16 -11.04
C ALA A 154 26.43 -0.31 -10.81
N LEU A 155 26.30 0.31 -9.63
CA LEU A 155 25.20 1.22 -9.30
C LEU A 155 25.14 2.41 -10.27
N LYS A 156 26.27 3.06 -10.55
CA LYS A 156 26.32 4.16 -11.53
C LYS A 156 25.85 3.72 -12.91
N LYS A 157 26.31 2.54 -13.38
CA LYS A 157 25.92 1.99 -14.69
C LYS A 157 24.42 1.69 -14.74
N ALA A 158 23.86 1.10 -13.68
CA ALA A 158 22.43 0.83 -13.57
C ALA A 158 21.61 2.13 -13.59
N GLN A 159 22.00 3.13 -12.80
CA GLN A 159 21.29 4.42 -12.76
C GLN A 159 21.27 5.13 -14.11
N LEU A 160 22.39 5.14 -14.84
CA LEU A 160 22.45 5.73 -16.18
C LEU A 160 21.51 5.02 -17.16
N LYS A 161 21.45 3.68 -17.11
CA LYS A 161 20.55 2.90 -17.97
C LYS A 161 19.08 3.11 -17.63
N TRP A 162 18.76 3.27 -16.34
CA TRP A 162 17.41 3.62 -15.92
C TRP A 162 17.00 5.02 -16.42
N ILE A 163 17.89 6.02 -16.37
CA ILE A 163 17.61 7.36 -16.93
C ILE A 163 17.35 7.28 -18.44
N GLU A 164 18.16 6.53 -19.18
CA GLU A 164 17.94 6.32 -20.62
C GLU A 164 16.56 5.71 -20.90
N GLN A 165 16.17 4.67 -20.16
CA GLN A 165 14.86 4.02 -20.30
C GLN A 165 13.72 4.98 -19.94
N ARG A 166 13.78 5.64 -18.79
CA ARG A 166 12.77 6.61 -18.33
C ARG A 166 12.51 7.69 -19.38
N ASN A 167 13.57 8.23 -19.98
CA ASN A 167 13.44 9.26 -21.01
C ASN A 167 12.77 8.71 -22.30
N LEU A 168 13.00 7.44 -22.64
CA LEU A 168 12.29 6.78 -23.75
C LEU A 168 10.81 6.54 -23.43
N GLU A 169 10.49 6.19 -22.19
CA GLU A 169 9.11 6.02 -21.73
C GLU A 169 8.33 7.32 -21.80
N PHE A 170 8.92 8.44 -21.34
CA PHE A 170 8.28 9.74 -21.48
C PHE A 170 8.10 10.15 -22.94
N ALA A 171 9.09 9.93 -23.80
CA ALA A 171 8.96 10.20 -25.23
C ALA A 171 7.81 9.39 -25.87
N LEU A 172 7.61 8.14 -25.43
CA LEU A 172 6.47 7.32 -25.85
C LEU A 172 5.14 7.88 -25.32
N ILE A 173 5.06 8.23 -24.04
CA ILE A 173 3.85 8.83 -23.43
C ILE A 173 3.46 10.10 -24.18
N ASP A 174 4.44 10.96 -24.47
CA ASP A 174 4.23 12.17 -25.24
C ASP A 174 3.74 11.90 -26.67
N ALA A 175 4.32 10.89 -27.34
CA ALA A 175 3.87 10.49 -28.68
C ALA A 175 2.41 9.97 -28.67
N ILE A 176 2.04 9.18 -27.65
CA ILE A 176 0.67 8.65 -27.49
C ILE A 176 -0.30 9.81 -27.25
N LEU A 177 0.00 10.68 -26.31
CA LEU A 177 -0.92 11.72 -25.88
C LEU A 177 -1.00 12.89 -26.89
N HIS A 178 -0.03 13.09 -27.77
CA HIS A 178 -0.19 13.99 -28.94
C HIS A 178 -0.98 13.36 -30.09
N GLY A 179 -1.36 12.08 -29.98
CA GLY A 179 -2.16 11.37 -30.98
C GLY A 179 -3.63 11.80 -31.00
N PRO A 180 -4.38 11.39 -32.04
CA PRO A 180 -5.80 11.66 -32.15
C PRO A 180 -6.57 11.03 -30.97
N GLY A 181 -7.50 11.78 -30.38
CA GLY A 181 -8.33 11.34 -29.25
C GLY A 181 -7.88 11.82 -27.87
N PHE A 182 -6.73 12.50 -27.77
CA PHE A 182 -6.17 13.00 -26.51
C PHE A 182 -6.20 14.53 -26.41
N GLU A 183 -7.38 15.13 -26.64
CA GLU A 183 -7.61 16.57 -26.54
C GLU A 183 -8.12 16.98 -25.15
N GLY A 184 -7.91 18.25 -24.79
CA GLY A 184 -8.40 18.85 -23.53
C GLY A 184 -7.38 18.81 -22.37
N THR A 185 -7.74 19.48 -21.28
CA THR A 185 -6.84 19.70 -20.14
C THR A 185 -6.64 18.47 -19.25
N MET A 186 -7.52 17.47 -19.37
CA MET A 186 -7.45 16.22 -18.62
C MET A 186 -6.11 15.48 -18.80
N TRP A 187 -5.50 15.59 -19.99
CA TRP A 187 -4.25 14.88 -20.31
C TRP A 187 -2.99 15.63 -19.89
N GLY A 188 -3.09 16.90 -19.49
CA GLY A 188 -1.96 17.72 -19.09
C GLY A 188 -1.19 17.15 -17.88
N PRO A 189 -1.87 16.76 -16.79
CA PRO A 189 -1.24 16.17 -15.61
C PRO A 189 -0.44 14.89 -15.87
N ILE A 190 -0.75 14.13 -16.93
CA ILE A 190 -0.09 12.84 -17.24
C ILE A 190 1.29 13.07 -17.87
N ARG A 191 1.55 14.26 -18.43
CA ARG A 191 2.79 14.59 -19.16
C ARG A 191 3.81 15.35 -18.32
N ILE A 192 3.75 15.19 -17.01
CA ILE A 192 4.64 15.92 -16.12
C ILE A 192 6.00 15.24 -16.11
N GLU A 193 6.84 15.71 -17.03
CA GLU A 193 8.27 15.57 -17.02
C GLU A 193 8.85 16.99 -17.10
N THR A 194 9.78 17.34 -16.22
CA THR A 194 10.37 18.68 -16.29
C THR A 194 11.21 18.83 -17.55
N LYS A 195 10.84 19.81 -18.39
CA LYS A 195 11.67 20.36 -19.47
C LYS A 195 12.88 21.11 -18.94
#